data_AF-A0A1B6GPH1-F1
#
_entry.id   AF-A0A1B6GPH1-F1
#
_cell.length_a   1.000
_cell.length_b   1.000
_cell.length_c   1.000
_cell.angle_alpha   90.00
_cell.angle_beta   90.00
_cell.angle_gamma   90.00
#
_symmetry.space_group_name_H-M   'P 1'
#
loop_
_entity.id
_entity.type
_entity.pdbx_description
1 polymer ?
#
loop_
_entity_poly.entity_id
_entity_poly.type
_entity_poly.pdbx_seq_one_letter_code
_entity_poly.pdbx_strand_id
1 'polypeptide(L)'
;MMVTFPWTHFLVVFWSLGLTCSKVHNFLSTDALTDGEMERLVHYNGLTAKETSVVAKGDKEGQSLKLRQVTDGVHFIQLIYSGDGILRDCEYIRQRQAVRSFLESVREAVDSRGNVTSLDGKSLPLELAEWMDYPLLKEQCRRIHRKLKRLARRKMHGSEHQKRRANKDIERRKR
;
A
#
# COMPACT_ATOMS: atom_id res chain seq x y z
N MET A 1 61.11 44.94 0.09
CA MET A 1 60.77 43.50 0.26
C MET A 1 59.44 43.26 -0.45
N MET A 2 59.49 42.64 -1.63
CA MET A 2 58.33 42.22 -2.40
C MET A 2 57.92 40.83 -1.93
N VAL A 3 56.66 40.65 -1.54
CA VAL A 3 56.12 39.32 -1.21
C VAL A 3 55.10 38.98 -2.30
N THR A 4 55.51 38.12 -3.23
CA THR A 4 54.65 37.58 -4.28
C THR A 4 53.97 36.31 -3.75
N PHE A 5 52.64 36.33 -3.67
CA PHE A 5 51.81 35.16 -3.38
C PHE A 5 51.51 34.41 -4.70
N PRO A 6 51.78 33.10 -4.82
CA PRO A 6 51.41 32.34 -6.00
C PRO A 6 49.94 31.92 -5.89
N TRP A 7 49.15 32.29 -6.90
CA TRP A 7 47.81 31.76 -7.12
C TRP A 7 47.88 30.28 -7.50
N THR A 8 47.42 29.40 -6.62
CA THR A 8 47.15 28.01 -6.94
C THR A 8 45.77 27.89 -7.58
N HIS A 9 45.73 27.41 -8.83
CA HIS A 9 44.50 27.05 -9.53
C HIS A 9 43.80 25.88 -8.81
N PHE A 10 42.70 26.17 -8.11
CA PHE A 10 41.76 25.16 -7.67
C PHE A 10 40.94 24.67 -8.88
N LEU A 11 41.33 23.53 -9.44
CA LEU A 11 40.45 22.74 -10.31
C LEU A 11 39.33 22.13 -9.45
N VAL A 12 38.18 22.79 -9.42
CA VAL A 12 36.95 22.19 -8.90
C VAL A 12 36.47 21.17 -9.91
N VAL A 13 36.82 19.91 -9.69
CA VAL A 13 36.26 18.79 -10.46
C VAL A 13 34.80 18.62 -10.03
N PHE A 14 33.88 19.24 -10.77
CA PHE A 14 32.46 18.94 -10.68
C PHE A 14 32.25 17.50 -11.17
N TRP A 15 32.25 16.55 -10.24
CA TRP A 15 31.68 15.23 -10.49
C TRP A 15 30.18 15.42 -10.67
N SER A 16 29.75 15.62 -11.92
CA SER A 16 28.37 15.47 -12.32
C SER A 16 28.01 13.99 -12.24
N LEU A 17 27.77 13.50 -11.02
CA LEU A 17 27.02 12.29 -10.76
C LEU A 17 25.58 12.56 -11.20
N GLY A 18 25.33 12.40 -12.50
CA GLY A 18 23.97 12.28 -13.02
C GLY A 18 23.32 11.11 -12.30
N LEU A 19 22.44 11.41 -11.34
CA LEU A 19 21.51 10.42 -10.80
C LEU A 19 20.62 9.98 -11.96
N THR A 20 21.00 8.90 -12.63
CA THR A 20 20.09 8.17 -13.51
C THR A 20 18.99 7.63 -12.63
N CYS A 21 17.87 8.35 -12.54
CA CYS A 21 16.64 7.85 -11.96
C CYS A 21 16.13 6.75 -12.91
N SER A 22 16.55 5.50 -12.67
CA SER A 22 16.07 4.37 -13.47
C SER A 22 14.56 4.26 -13.24
N LYS A 23 13.79 4.39 -14.31
CA LYS A 23 12.34 4.17 -14.26
C LYS A 23 12.08 2.74 -13.80
N VAL A 24 11.29 2.57 -12.75
CA VAL A 24 10.86 1.25 -12.28
C VAL A 24 9.91 0.66 -13.33
N HIS A 25 10.18 -0.57 -13.74
CA HIS A 25 9.37 -1.29 -14.73
C HIS A 25 8.03 -1.72 -14.15
N ASN A 26 6.97 -1.74 -14.98
CA ASN A 26 5.68 -2.25 -14.55
C ASN A 26 5.73 -3.77 -14.45
N PHE A 27 5.24 -4.35 -13.35
CA PHE A 27 5.28 -5.79 -13.13
C PHE A 27 4.09 -6.31 -12.32
N LEU A 28 3.87 -7.61 -12.44
CA LEU A 28 3.03 -8.43 -11.57
C LEU A 28 3.83 -9.67 -11.16
N SER A 29 3.84 -9.97 -9.86
CA SER A 29 4.39 -11.20 -9.30
C SER A 29 3.35 -11.83 -8.37
N THR A 30 3.21 -13.15 -8.45
CA THR A 30 2.29 -13.92 -7.60
C THR A 30 3.07 -15.07 -6.99
N ASP A 31 2.93 -15.30 -5.70
CA ASP A 31 3.65 -16.35 -4.99
C ASP A 31 2.77 -17.02 -3.94
N ALA A 32 2.99 -18.31 -3.71
CA ALA A 32 2.32 -19.08 -2.67
C ALA A 32 3.28 -19.23 -1.50
N LEU A 33 2.89 -18.70 -0.34
CA LEU A 33 3.69 -18.74 0.88
C LEU A 33 3.55 -20.11 1.57
N THR A 34 4.51 -20.42 2.45
CA THR A 34 4.63 -21.74 3.10
C THR A 34 3.47 -22.08 4.05
N ASP A 35 2.73 -21.07 4.49
CA ASP A 35 1.56 -21.17 5.38
C ASP A 35 0.23 -21.29 4.62
N GLY A 36 0.26 -21.33 3.29
CA GLY A 36 -0.93 -21.39 2.44
C GLY A 36 -1.51 -20.00 2.12
N GLU A 37 -0.83 -18.93 2.49
CA GLU A 37 -1.17 -17.59 2.01
C GLU A 37 -0.74 -17.40 0.55
N MET A 38 -1.48 -16.56 -0.17
CA MET A 38 -1.14 -16.13 -1.52
C MET A 38 -0.74 -14.67 -1.50
N GLU A 39 0.46 -14.35 -1.97
CA GLU A 39 0.94 -12.97 -2.11
C GLU A 39 0.95 -12.54 -3.58
N ARG A 40 0.44 -11.33 -3.85
CA ARG A 40 0.49 -10.67 -5.16
C ARG A 40 1.15 -9.31 -5.03
N LEU A 41 2.20 -9.05 -5.80
CA LEU A 41 2.90 -7.78 -5.90
C LEU A 41 2.66 -7.15 -7.26
N VAL A 42 2.33 -5.87 -7.29
CA VAL A 42 2.06 -5.13 -8.52
C VAL A 42 2.78 -3.79 -8.46
N HIS A 43 3.52 -3.46 -9.51
CA HIS A 43 3.93 -2.08 -9.78
C HIS A 43 3.34 -1.65 -11.12
N TYR A 44 2.62 -0.54 -11.14
CA TYR A 44 2.03 -0.02 -12.36
C TYR A 44 1.94 1.51 -12.31
N ASN A 45 2.62 2.17 -13.25
CA ASN A 45 2.58 3.62 -13.44
C ASN A 45 2.86 4.42 -12.16
N GLY A 46 3.86 4.00 -11.38
CA GLY A 46 4.28 4.69 -10.15
C GLY A 46 3.48 4.32 -8.90
N LEU A 47 2.44 3.48 -9.04
CA LEU A 47 1.77 2.86 -7.90
C LEU A 47 2.39 1.50 -7.61
N THR A 48 2.64 1.21 -6.34
CA THR A 48 3.09 -0.12 -5.88
C THR A 48 2.06 -0.68 -4.91
N ALA A 49 1.62 -1.90 -5.15
CA ALA A 49 0.67 -2.61 -4.31
C ALA A 49 1.19 -4.00 -3.94
N LYS A 50 0.83 -4.44 -2.74
CA LYS A 50 1.00 -5.80 -2.23
C LYS A 50 -0.32 -6.26 -1.65
N GLU A 51 -0.80 -7.43 -2.07
CA GLU A 51 -1.92 -8.12 -1.44
C GLU A 51 -1.46 -9.45 -0.92
N THR A 52 -1.74 -9.71 0.36
CA THR A 52 -1.63 -11.04 0.96
C THR A 52 -3.03 -11.53 1.25
N SER A 53 -3.33 -12.77 0.86
CA SER A 53 -4.65 -13.35 1.00
C SER A 53 -4.58 -14.76 1.57
N VAL A 54 -5.53 -15.10 2.43
CA VAL A 54 -5.61 -16.41 3.06
C VAL A 54 -7.04 -16.95 2.95
N VAL A 55 -7.18 -18.21 2.54
CA VAL A 55 -8.46 -18.92 2.55
C VAL A 55 -8.56 -19.66 3.88
N ALA A 56 -9.55 -19.30 4.70
CA ALA A 56 -9.70 -19.95 6.01
C ALA A 56 -10.18 -21.40 5.84
N LYS A 57 -9.82 -22.26 6.79
CA LYS A 57 -10.19 -23.68 6.78
C LYS A 57 -11.73 -23.81 6.86
N GLY A 58 -12.34 -24.31 5.78
CA GLY A 58 -13.79 -24.50 5.67
C GLY A 58 -14.50 -23.46 4.79
N ASP A 59 -13.81 -22.41 4.39
CA ASP A 59 -14.33 -21.43 3.43
C ASP A 59 -14.19 -21.94 1.98
N LYS A 60 -15.08 -21.45 1.10
CA LYS A 60 -15.06 -21.83 -0.32
C LYS A 60 -13.98 -21.05 -1.08
N GLU A 61 -13.58 -21.58 -2.22
CA GLU A 61 -12.77 -20.86 -3.20
C GLU A 61 -13.44 -19.51 -3.53
N GLY A 62 -12.70 -18.41 -3.33
CA GLY A 62 -13.20 -17.04 -3.46
C GLY A 62 -13.55 -16.32 -2.14
N GLN A 63 -13.62 -17.04 -1.01
CA GLN A 63 -13.72 -16.44 0.32
C GLN A 63 -12.35 -16.37 0.97
N SER A 64 -11.66 -15.23 0.82
CA SER A 64 -10.35 -15.02 1.43
C SER A 64 -10.27 -13.69 2.19
N LEU A 65 -9.67 -13.74 3.38
CA LEU A 65 -9.26 -12.55 4.10
C LEU A 65 -8.09 -11.93 3.33
N LYS A 66 -8.15 -10.62 3.05
CA LYS A 66 -7.12 -9.94 2.26
C LYS A 66 -6.57 -8.73 3.00
N LEU A 67 -5.26 -8.67 3.08
CA LEU A 67 -4.51 -7.47 3.46
C LEU A 67 -3.96 -6.85 2.18
N ARG A 68 -4.38 -5.63 1.84
CA ARG A 68 -3.86 -4.88 0.69
C ARG A 68 -3.14 -3.63 1.15
N GLN A 69 -1.92 -3.46 0.69
CA GLN A 69 -1.04 -2.33 0.99
C GLN A 69 -0.69 -1.62 -0.32
N VAL A 70 -0.94 -0.32 -0.43
CA VAL A 70 -0.77 0.45 -1.68
C VAL A 70 -0.07 1.77 -1.40
N THR A 71 0.90 2.14 -2.24
CA THR A 71 1.58 3.44 -2.19
C THR A 71 1.65 4.12 -3.56
N ASP A 72 1.59 5.45 -3.55
CA ASP A 72 1.91 6.34 -4.68
C ASP A 72 3.36 6.85 -4.65
N GLY A 73 4.21 6.26 -3.80
CA GLY A 73 5.58 6.67 -3.56
C GLY A 73 5.73 7.78 -2.51
N VAL A 74 4.63 8.39 -2.03
CA VAL A 74 4.66 9.46 -1.01
C VAL A 74 3.75 9.13 0.17
N HIS A 75 2.64 8.47 -0.08
CA HIS A 75 1.59 8.12 0.85
C HIS A 75 1.34 6.62 0.80
N PHE A 76 0.86 6.06 1.90
CA PHE A 76 0.64 4.63 2.04
C PHE A 76 -0.78 4.36 2.58
N ILE A 77 -1.46 3.38 2.00
CA ILE A 77 -2.76 2.91 2.46
C ILE A 77 -2.70 1.42 2.72
N GLN A 78 -3.10 1.02 3.92
CA GLN A 78 -3.35 -0.38 4.25
C GLN A 78 -4.86 -0.60 4.32
N LEU A 79 -5.35 -1.69 3.75
CA LEU A 79 -6.76 -2.04 3.65
C LEU A 79 -6.93 -3.50 4.07
N ILE A 80 -7.94 -3.78 4.90
CA ILE A 80 -8.29 -5.14 5.34
C ILE A 80 -9.68 -5.45 4.82
N TYR A 81 -9.78 -6.45 3.95
CA TYR A 81 -11.03 -6.97 3.41
C TYR A 81 -11.36 -8.30 4.08
N SER A 82 -12.62 -8.49 4.45
CA SER A 82 -13.13 -9.80 4.90
C SER A 82 -13.27 -10.79 3.75
N GLY A 83 -13.55 -12.06 4.08
CA GLY A 83 -13.75 -13.15 3.11
C GLY A 83 -14.80 -12.87 2.04
N ASP A 84 -15.80 -12.04 2.33
CA ASP A 84 -16.83 -11.60 1.38
C ASP A 84 -16.39 -10.42 0.47
N GLY A 85 -15.11 -10.00 0.54
CA GLY A 85 -14.57 -8.87 -0.21
C GLY A 85 -14.98 -7.49 0.33
N ILE A 86 -15.61 -7.41 1.50
CA ILE A 86 -16.01 -6.14 2.10
C ILE A 86 -14.84 -5.50 2.83
N LEU A 87 -14.57 -4.22 2.54
CA LEU A 87 -13.56 -3.43 3.27
C LEU A 87 -13.99 -3.21 4.73
N ARG A 88 -13.27 -3.86 5.66
CA ARG A 88 -13.55 -3.82 7.11
C ARG A 88 -12.79 -2.73 7.81
N ASP A 89 -11.52 -2.58 7.47
CA ASP A 89 -10.65 -1.59 8.08
C ASP A 89 -9.63 -1.01 7.08
N CYS A 90 -9.10 0.15 7.42
CA CYS A 90 -8.04 0.78 6.64
C CYS A 90 -7.22 1.75 7.48
N GLU A 91 -6.00 1.99 7.03
CA GLU A 91 -5.09 2.97 7.60
C GLU A 91 -4.47 3.82 6.49
N TYR A 92 -4.47 5.15 6.67
CA TYR A 92 -3.81 6.08 5.76
C TYR A 92 -2.58 6.67 6.45
N ILE A 93 -1.40 6.25 5.98
CA ILE A 93 -0.11 6.59 6.59
C ILE A 93 0.63 7.59 5.71
N ARG A 94 1.14 8.66 6.32
CA ARG A 94 1.92 9.73 5.66
C ARG A 94 3.40 9.70 6.01
N GLN A 95 3.81 8.71 6.79
CA GLN A 95 5.19 8.58 7.25
C GLN A 95 6.07 8.08 6.11
N ARG A 96 7.03 8.92 5.69
CA ARG A 96 7.97 8.59 4.61
C ARG A 96 8.74 7.30 4.86
N GLN A 97 9.10 7.04 6.12
CA GLN A 97 9.80 5.81 6.50
C GLN A 97 8.96 4.56 6.21
N ALA A 98 7.64 4.61 6.46
CA ALA A 98 6.76 3.48 6.18
C ALA A 98 6.67 3.20 4.67
N VAL A 99 6.59 4.25 3.85
CA VAL A 99 6.62 4.12 2.38
C VAL A 99 7.95 3.52 1.90
N ARG A 100 9.07 4.01 2.43
CA ARG A 100 10.40 3.54 2.05
C ARG A 100 10.59 2.06 2.42
N SER A 101 10.32 1.68 3.67
CA SER A 101 10.44 0.30 4.12
C SER A 101 9.49 -0.64 3.36
N PHE A 102 8.30 -0.17 3.00
CA PHE A 102 7.40 -0.93 2.13
C PHE A 102 8.01 -1.16 0.74
N LEU A 103 8.48 -0.11 0.07
CA LEU A 103 9.08 -0.22 -1.26
C LEU A 103 10.35 -1.10 -1.26
N GLU A 104 11.18 -1.00 -0.22
CA GLU A 104 12.34 -1.88 -0.01
C GLU A 104 11.90 -3.34 0.12
N SER A 105 10.89 -3.64 0.94
CA SER A 105 10.37 -5.01 1.08
C SER A 105 9.79 -5.58 -0.21
N VAL A 106 9.11 -4.77 -1.03
CA VAL A 106 8.59 -5.20 -2.34
C VAL A 106 9.74 -5.50 -3.29
N ARG A 107 10.78 -4.66 -3.30
CA ARG A 107 11.96 -4.88 -4.15
C ARG A 107 12.67 -6.19 -3.79
N GLU A 108 12.93 -6.42 -2.51
CA GLU A 108 13.57 -7.65 -2.03
C GLU A 108 12.73 -8.90 -2.38
N ALA A 109 11.40 -8.81 -2.24
CA ALA A 109 10.50 -9.90 -2.60
C ALA A 109 10.50 -10.16 -4.12
N VAL A 110 10.55 -9.12 -4.95
CA VAL A 110 10.61 -9.28 -6.42
C VAL A 110 11.97 -9.83 -6.86
N ASP A 111 13.07 -9.31 -6.30
CA ASP A 111 14.44 -9.73 -6.64
C ASP A 111 14.70 -11.20 -6.25
N SER A 112 14.03 -11.69 -5.20
CA SER A 112 14.11 -13.11 -4.77
C SER A 112 13.19 -14.06 -5.54
N ARG A 113 12.23 -13.54 -6.32
CA ARG A 113 11.27 -14.35 -7.07
C ARG A 113 11.69 -14.58 -8.52
N GLY A 114 11.54 -15.82 -8.98
CA GLY A 114 11.78 -16.19 -10.39
C GLY A 114 10.60 -15.91 -11.34
N ASN A 115 9.41 -15.56 -10.83
CA ASN A 115 8.17 -15.48 -11.61
C ASN A 115 7.59 -14.06 -11.67
N VAL A 116 8.34 -13.14 -12.26
CA VAL A 116 7.91 -11.75 -12.47
C VAL A 116 7.39 -11.57 -13.89
N THR A 117 6.13 -11.19 -14.03
CA THR A 117 5.51 -10.89 -15.32
C THR A 117 5.65 -9.39 -15.60
N SER A 118 6.35 -9.02 -16.68
CA SER A 118 6.40 -7.62 -17.12
C SER A 118 5.04 -7.16 -17.68
N LEU A 119 4.62 -5.99 -17.22
CA LEU A 119 3.42 -5.26 -17.65
C LEU A 119 3.76 -4.01 -18.48
N ASP A 120 5.03 -3.83 -18.86
CA ASP A 120 5.43 -2.70 -19.71
C ASP A 120 4.75 -2.79 -21.07
N GLY A 121 4.16 -1.67 -21.52
CA GLY A 121 3.39 -1.60 -22.77
C GLY A 121 2.04 -2.36 -22.74
N LYS A 122 1.64 -2.93 -21.59
CA LYS A 122 0.38 -3.65 -21.43
C LYS A 122 -0.61 -2.86 -20.57
N SER A 123 -1.89 -3.06 -20.83
CA SER A 123 -2.95 -2.60 -19.93
C SER A 123 -2.96 -3.42 -18.65
N LEU A 124 -3.25 -2.77 -17.53
CA LEU A 124 -3.46 -3.44 -16.26
C LEU A 124 -4.65 -4.42 -16.36
N PRO A 125 -4.51 -5.69 -15.94
CA PRO A 125 -5.63 -6.63 -15.85
C PRO A 125 -6.81 -6.06 -15.07
N LEU A 126 -8.04 -6.31 -15.52
CA LEU A 126 -9.26 -5.72 -14.95
C LEU A 126 -9.39 -5.99 -13.43
N GLU A 127 -9.03 -7.19 -12.99
CA GLU A 127 -9.02 -7.57 -11.56
C GLU A 127 -8.08 -6.72 -10.69
N LEU A 128 -7.02 -6.15 -11.28
CA LEU A 128 -6.05 -5.30 -10.58
C LEU A 128 -6.41 -3.83 -10.67
N ALA A 129 -7.28 -3.42 -11.60
CA ALA A 129 -7.65 -2.02 -11.78
C ALA A 129 -8.21 -1.40 -10.49
N GLU A 130 -9.03 -2.15 -9.75
CA GLU A 130 -9.58 -1.71 -8.47
C GLU A 130 -8.51 -1.50 -7.37
N TRP A 131 -7.36 -2.14 -7.50
CA TRP A 131 -6.26 -2.03 -6.54
C TRP A 131 -5.45 -0.76 -6.78
N MET A 132 -5.48 -0.27 -8.02
CA MET A 132 -4.61 0.79 -8.51
C MET A 132 -5.35 2.13 -8.64
N ASP A 133 -6.61 2.23 -8.24
CA ASP A 133 -7.32 3.51 -8.09
C ASP A 133 -7.06 4.10 -6.69
N TYR A 134 -5.87 4.69 -6.52
CA TYR A 134 -5.43 5.25 -5.24
C TYR A 134 -6.40 6.34 -4.69
N PRO A 135 -6.90 7.30 -5.49
CA PRO A 135 -7.91 8.25 -5.03
C PRO A 135 -9.20 7.58 -4.50
N LEU A 136 -9.70 6.55 -5.19
CA LEU A 136 -10.87 5.79 -4.75
C LEU A 136 -10.61 5.09 -3.40
N LEU A 137 -9.48 4.39 -3.27
CA LEU A 137 -9.10 3.71 -2.02
C LEU A 137 -9.02 4.70 -0.84
N LYS A 138 -8.43 5.87 -1.08
CA LYS A 138 -8.35 6.95 -0.09
C LYS A 138 -9.73 7.45 0.33
N GLU A 139 -10.65 7.63 -0.61
CA GLU A 139 -12.00 8.08 -0.31
C GLU A 139 -12.81 7.00 0.43
N GLN A 140 -12.70 5.74 0.03
CA GLN A 140 -13.29 4.61 0.76
C GLN A 140 -12.80 4.57 2.21
N CYS A 141 -11.50 4.72 2.42
CA CYS A 141 -10.92 4.72 3.75
C CYS A 141 -11.45 5.88 4.62
N ARG A 142 -11.49 7.10 4.05
CA ARG A 142 -12.09 8.28 4.71
C ARG A 142 -13.55 8.07 5.07
N ARG A 143 -14.35 7.38 4.25
CA ARG A 143 -15.75 7.08 4.55
C ARG A 143 -15.87 6.14 5.75
N ILE A 144 -15.03 5.11 5.82
CA ILE A 144 -14.97 4.19 6.95
C ILE A 144 -14.61 4.91 8.25
N HIS A 145 -13.53 5.69 8.25
CA HIS A 145 -13.11 6.47 9.43
C HIS A 145 -14.20 7.46 9.88
N ARG A 146 -14.85 8.17 8.95
CA ARG A 146 -15.99 9.04 9.27
C ARG A 146 -17.14 8.29 9.92
N LYS A 147 -17.48 7.09 9.42
CA LYS A 147 -18.54 6.25 9.98
C LYS A 147 -18.18 5.78 11.39
N LEU A 148 -16.96 5.29 11.60
CA LEU A 148 -16.47 4.85 12.90
C LEU A 148 -16.48 5.99 13.92
N LYS A 149 -16.00 7.19 13.54
CA LYS A 149 -16.05 8.38 14.40
C LYS A 149 -17.48 8.75 14.81
N ARG A 150 -18.44 8.65 13.90
CA ARG A 150 -19.87 8.89 14.20
C ARG A 150 -20.43 7.85 15.16
N LEU A 151 -20.11 6.56 14.96
CA LEU A 151 -20.54 5.48 15.84
C LEU A 151 -19.95 5.63 17.25
N ALA A 152 -18.65 5.94 17.35
CA ALA A 152 -17.99 6.20 18.62
C ALA A 152 -18.66 7.36 19.38
N ARG A 153 -18.91 8.49 18.72
CA ARG A 153 -19.62 9.64 19.32
C ARG A 153 -21.02 9.27 19.81
N ARG A 154 -21.80 8.51 19.02
CA ARG A 154 -23.14 8.04 19.42
C ARG A 154 -23.09 7.08 20.61
N LYS A 155 -22.06 6.23 20.68
CA LYS A 155 -21.86 5.32 21.81
C LYS A 155 -21.53 6.08 23.10
N MET A 156 -20.78 7.18 23.01
CA MET A 156 -20.39 7.99 24.17
C MET A 156 -21.49 8.95 24.64
N HIS A 157 -22.13 9.66 23.71
CA HIS A 157 -23.00 10.81 24.02
C HIS A 157 -24.43 10.68 23.50
N GLY A 158 -24.80 9.57 22.86
CA GLY A 158 -26.15 9.37 22.33
C GLY A 158 -27.18 8.99 23.38
N SER A 159 -28.46 9.05 23.03
CA SER A 159 -29.54 8.45 23.81
C SER A 159 -29.37 6.93 23.93
N GLU A 160 -30.05 6.26 24.87
CA GLU A 160 -29.90 4.80 25.01
C GLU A 160 -30.27 4.03 23.74
N HIS A 161 -31.28 4.49 23.01
CA HIS A 161 -31.61 3.92 21.71
C HIS A 161 -30.43 4.06 20.72
N GLN A 162 -29.79 5.23 20.67
CA GLN A 162 -28.65 5.50 19.79
C GLN A 162 -27.42 4.67 20.20
N LYS A 163 -27.14 4.54 21.50
CA LYS A 163 -26.05 3.69 22.02
C LYS A 163 -26.26 2.23 21.65
N ARG A 164 -27.48 1.70 21.87
CA ARG A 164 -27.83 0.32 21.50
C ARG A 164 -27.65 0.06 20.00
N ARG A 165 -28.09 0.99 19.15
CA ARG A 165 -27.91 0.90 17.69
C ARG A 165 -26.43 0.96 17.30
N ALA A 166 -25.67 1.87 17.89
CA ALA A 166 -24.23 1.99 17.64
C ALA A 166 -23.46 0.73 18.05
N ASN A 167 -23.80 0.12 19.19
CA ASN A 167 -23.20 -1.15 19.62
C ASN A 167 -23.48 -2.27 18.62
N LYS A 168 -24.73 -2.43 18.16
CA LYS A 168 -25.06 -3.43 17.13
C LYS A 168 -24.27 -3.21 15.83
N ASP A 169 -24.13 -1.96 15.40
CA ASP A 169 -23.37 -1.61 14.19
C ASP A 169 -21.87 -1.88 14.34
N ILE A 170 -21.30 -1.66 15.54
CA ILE A 170 -19.89 -1.98 15.84
C ILE A 170 -19.67 -3.50 15.84
N GLU A 171 -20.54 -4.26 16.51
CA GLU A 171 -20.42 -5.73 16.57
C GLU A 171 -20.53 -6.37 15.19
N ARG A 172 -21.38 -5.83 14.29
CA ARG A 172 -21.47 -6.30 12.90
C ARG A 172 -20.20 -6.10 12.09
N ARG A 173 -19.36 -5.12 12.45
CA ARG A 173 -18.10 -4.84 11.74
C ARG A 173 -16.92 -5.69 12.22
N LYS A 174 -16.98 -6.22 13.44
CA LYS A 174 -15.95 -7.11 13.99
C LYS A 174 -16.02 -8.53 13.41
N ARG A 175 -17.18 -8.91 12.91
CA ARG A 175 -17.42 -10.14 12.15
C ARG A 175 -16.98 -9.94 10.70
#